data_AF-A0A9N9T960-F1
#
_entry.id   AF-A0A9N9T960-F1
#
_cell.length_a   1.000
_cell.length_b   1.000
_cell.length_c   1.000
_cell.angle_alpha   90.00
_cell.angle_beta   90.00
_cell.angle_gamma   90.00
#
_symmetry.space_group_name_H-M   'P 1'
#
loop_
_entity.id
_entity.type
_entity.pdbx_description
1 polymer ?
#
loop_
_entity_poly.entity_id
_entity_poly.type
_entity_poly.pdbx_seq_one_letter_code
_entity_poly.pdbx_strand_id
1 'polypeptide(L)'
;MNVTANVLKRLTVGSGSTGIKLQFFQRLLHISSAKMVKVGDSIPSVDLFEDLPTNKVNLAQLSSGKKVILFAVPGAFTPGCSKTHLPGYVNKADELKSQGVGEIVCVSVNDPFVMAAWGKEHKTSGKVRMLADPSAALAKALDLSVDIAPLGGTRSKRYSMVVENGKITALQVEPDGTGLSCSLAEAIKL
;
A
#
# COMPACT_ATOMS: atom_id res chain seq x y z
N MET A 1 38.45 -25.09 -19.66
CA MET A 1 39.41 -25.22 -18.53
C MET A 1 38.58 -25.20 -17.25
N ASN A 2 37.80 -26.25 -16.98
CA ASN A 2 38.14 -27.49 -16.25
C ASN A 2 38.72 -27.25 -14.84
N VAL A 3 37.86 -27.41 -13.83
CA VAL A 3 38.25 -28.11 -12.60
C VAL A 3 37.25 -29.26 -12.40
N THR A 4 37.79 -30.46 -12.60
CA THR A 4 37.31 -31.85 -12.39
C THR A 4 36.85 -32.10 -10.95
N ALA A 5 35.72 -32.76 -10.68
CA ALA A 5 35.39 -34.21 -10.75
C ALA A 5 36.02 -35.08 -9.63
N ASN A 6 35.15 -35.90 -9.01
CA ASN A 6 35.34 -37.11 -8.15
C ASN A 6 34.59 -36.97 -6.80
N VAL A 7 33.83 -37.95 -6.28
CA VAL A 7 33.94 -39.41 -6.35
C VAL A 7 32.55 -40.05 -6.36
N LEU A 8 32.29 -40.92 -7.34
CA LEU A 8 31.20 -41.90 -7.34
C LEU A 8 31.80 -43.28 -7.04
N LYS A 9 31.31 -43.96 -5.99
CA LYS A 9 31.19 -45.43 -5.78
C LYS A 9 31.48 -45.82 -4.32
N ARG A 10 30.45 -46.36 -3.67
CA ARG A 10 30.44 -47.75 -3.16
C ARG A 10 28.99 -48.13 -2.84
N LEU A 11 28.41 -48.92 -3.73
CA LEU A 11 27.26 -49.77 -3.44
C LEU A 11 27.77 -50.93 -2.60
N THR A 12 27.36 -50.99 -1.34
CA THR A 12 27.36 -52.23 -0.55
C THR A 12 25.91 -52.51 -0.17
N VAL A 13 25.40 -53.61 -0.73
CA VAL A 13 24.09 -54.18 -0.45
C VAL A 13 24.08 -54.68 0.99
N GLY A 14 23.21 -54.11 1.82
CA GLY A 14 22.87 -54.62 3.13
C GLY A 14 21.36 -54.86 3.17
N SER A 15 20.96 -56.11 3.38
CA SER A 15 19.57 -56.52 3.58
C SER A 15 19.07 -56.06 4.95
N GLY A 16 17.88 -55.47 5.01
CA GLY A 16 17.29 -55.05 6.30
C GLY A 16 16.05 -54.18 6.14
N SER A 17 14.90 -54.81 6.31
CA SER A 17 13.57 -54.26 6.58
C SER A 17 13.54 -52.88 7.28
N THR A 18 12.99 -51.85 6.61
CA THR A 18 11.89 -50.96 7.08
C THR A 18 11.76 -49.77 6.14
N GLY A 19 10.68 -49.72 5.36
CA GLY A 19 10.40 -48.66 4.40
C GLY A 19 10.01 -47.36 5.08
N ILE A 20 10.98 -46.46 5.30
CA ILE A 20 10.72 -45.05 5.61
C ILE A 20 10.21 -44.39 4.32
N LYS A 21 8.90 -44.14 4.24
CA LYS A 21 8.32 -43.28 3.20
C LYS A 21 8.84 -41.86 3.42
N LEU A 22 9.89 -41.51 2.67
CA LEU A 22 10.38 -40.14 2.58
C LEU A 22 9.31 -39.33 1.84
N GLN A 23 8.37 -38.75 2.59
CA GLN A 23 7.44 -37.77 2.05
C GLN A 23 8.26 -36.53 1.66
N PHE A 24 8.52 -36.42 0.35
CA PHE A 24 8.96 -35.18 -0.27
C PHE A 24 7.88 -34.13 -0.01
N PHE A 25 8.10 -33.29 1.00
CA PHE A 25 7.40 -32.02 1.13
C PHE A 25 7.82 -31.15 -0.06
N GLN A 26 7.09 -31.24 -1.16
CA GLN A 26 7.13 -30.24 -2.22
C GLN A 26 6.53 -28.96 -1.64
N ARG A 27 7.39 -28.15 -1.01
CA ARG A 27 7.04 -26.78 -0.65
C ARG A 27 6.85 -26.03 -1.97
N LEU A 28 5.59 -25.89 -2.41
CA LEU A 28 5.25 -25.00 -3.52
C LEU A 28 5.72 -23.59 -3.13
N LEU A 29 6.85 -23.18 -3.68
CA LEU A 29 7.23 -21.77 -3.74
C LEU A 29 6.23 -21.10 -4.67
N HIS A 30 5.12 -20.59 -4.10
CA HIS A 30 4.25 -19.65 -4.79
C HIS A 30 5.04 -18.35 -4.96
N ILE A 31 5.77 -18.25 -6.07
CA ILE A 31 6.27 -16.97 -6.58
C ILE A 31 5.06 -16.28 -7.21
N SER A 32 4.20 -15.69 -6.39
CA SER A 32 3.28 -14.67 -6.90
C SER A 32 4.15 -13.48 -7.23
N SER A 33 4.42 -13.26 -8.52
CA SER A 33 4.83 -11.94 -8.99
C SER A 33 3.71 -11.00 -8.54
N ALA A 34 3.98 -10.17 -7.53
CA ALA A 34 3.04 -9.13 -7.13
C ALA A 34 2.87 -8.23 -8.35
N LYS A 35 1.72 -8.34 -9.00
CA LYS A 35 1.36 -7.48 -10.13
C LYS A 35 0.85 -6.19 -9.52
N MET A 36 1.42 -5.05 -9.95
CA MET A 36 0.89 -3.72 -9.64
C MET A 36 -0.63 -3.71 -9.77
N VAL A 37 -1.28 -3.22 -8.72
CA VAL A 37 -2.72 -3.12 -8.63
C VAL A 37 -3.30 -2.39 -9.85
N LYS A 38 -4.50 -2.79 -10.29
CA LYS A 38 -5.21 -2.14 -11.40
C LYS A 38 -6.68 -1.91 -11.07
N VAL A 39 -7.32 -1.09 -11.90
CA VAL A 39 -8.78 -0.92 -11.88
C VAL A 39 -9.47 -2.28 -12.03
N GLY A 40 -10.51 -2.50 -11.21
CA GLY A 40 -11.27 -3.75 -11.08
C GLY A 40 -10.78 -4.68 -9.96
N ASP A 41 -9.55 -4.50 -9.48
CA ASP A 41 -9.03 -5.29 -8.36
C ASP A 41 -9.71 -4.88 -7.04
N SER A 42 -9.72 -5.81 -6.08
CA SER A 42 -10.14 -5.49 -4.72
C SER A 42 -9.04 -4.73 -3.97
N ILE A 43 -9.41 -3.76 -3.14
CA ILE A 43 -8.47 -3.13 -2.23
C ILE A 43 -7.94 -4.17 -1.22
N PRO A 44 -6.63 -4.22 -0.92
CA PRO A 44 -6.07 -5.13 0.07
C PRO A 44 -6.71 -4.93 1.45
N SER A 45 -7.03 -6.05 2.12
CA SER A 45 -7.49 -6.03 3.50
C SER A 45 -6.28 -6.01 4.44
N VAL A 46 -5.81 -4.81 4.76
CA VAL A 46 -4.72 -4.57 5.70
C VAL A 46 -5.17 -3.58 6.78
N ASP A 47 -4.55 -3.66 7.96
CA ASP A 47 -4.78 -2.72 9.04
C ASP A 47 -3.94 -1.45 8.82
N LEU A 48 -4.61 -0.30 8.71
CA LEU A 48 -4.02 1.03 8.86
C LEU A 48 -4.36 1.58 10.24
N PHE A 49 -3.76 2.72 10.61
CA PHE A 49 -3.91 3.30 11.96
C PHE A 49 -4.28 4.78 11.89
N GLU A 50 -5.23 5.21 12.73
CA GLU A 50 -5.69 6.61 12.81
C GLU A 50 -5.45 7.18 14.21
N ASP A 51 -4.72 8.27 14.32
CA ASP A 51 -4.35 8.96 15.56
C ASP A 51 -3.45 8.19 16.54
N LEU A 52 -3.79 6.93 16.84
CA LEU A 52 -3.10 6.06 17.79
C LEU A 52 -2.86 4.66 17.19
N PRO A 53 -1.80 3.93 17.61
CA PRO A 53 -1.54 2.56 17.16
C PRO A 53 -2.65 1.54 17.51
N THR A 54 -3.53 1.86 18.45
CA THR A 54 -4.67 1.01 18.84
C THR A 54 -5.88 1.18 17.93
N ASN A 55 -5.95 2.29 17.19
CA ASN A 55 -7.11 2.67 16.39
C ASN A 55 -6.94 2.14 14.97
N LYS A 56 -7.29 0.88 14.79
CA LYS A 56 -7.19 0.20 13.50
C LYS A 56 -8.29 0.63 12.54
N VAL A 57 -7.94 0.83 11.28
CA VAL A 57 -8.85 1.15 10.19
C VAL A 57 -8.57 0.21 9.02
N ASN A 58 -9.57 -0.55 8.59
CA ASN A 58 -9.46 -1.41 7.42
C ASN A 58 -10.18 -0.76 6.22
N LEU A 59 -9.46 -0.53 5.12
CA LEU A 59 -9.99 0.17 3.95
C LEU A 59 -11.09 -0.61 3.21
N ALA A 60 -11.01 -1.94 3.18
CA ALA A 60 -12.03 -2.76 2.55
C ALA A 60 -13.37 -2.64 3.31
N GLN A 61 -13.31 -2.59 4.65
CA GLN A 61 -14.49 -2.33 5.49
C GLN A 61 -14.98 -0.88 5.34
N LEU A 62 -14.06 0.10 5.34
CA LEU A 62 -14.40 1.52 5.24
C LEU A 62 -15.14 1.87 3.93
N SER A 63 -14.78 1.19 2.83
CA SER A 63 -15.39 1.38 1.52
C SER A 63 -16.65 0.55 1.27
N SER A 64 -17.08 -0.27 2.24
CA SER A 64 -18.33 -1.02 2.11
C SER A 64 -19.53 -0.08 2.05
N GLY A 65 -20.30 -0.14 0.95
CA GLY A 65 -21.47 0.70 0.72
C GLY A 65 -21.15 2.17 0.43
N LYS A 66 -19.88 2.53 0.19
CA LYS A 66 -19.43 3.92 0.02
C LYS A 66 -18.43 4.05 -1.13
N LYS A 67 -18.43 5.24 -1.75
CA LYS A 67 -17.33 5.72 -2.59
C LYS A 67 -16.27 6.38 -1.71
N VAL A 68 -15.03 5.91 -1.79
CA VAL A 68 -13.89 6.42 -1.03
C VAL A 68 -12.83 6.91 -2.00
N ILE A 69 -12.39 8.16 -1.83
CA ILE A 69 -11.13 8.60 -2.43
C ILE A 69 -10.02 8.23 -1.46
N LEU A 70 -9.02 7.51 -1.95
CA LEU A 70 -7.77 7.29 -1.25
C LEU A 70 -6.64 7.92 -2.04
N PHE A 71 -5.87 8.80 -1.41
CA PHE A 71 -4.62 9.28 -1.98
C PHE A 71 -3.47 8.97 -1.02
N ALA A 72 -2.33 8.60 -1.59
CA ALA A 72 -1.13 8.29 -0.83
C ALA A 72 -0.03 9.30 -1.13
N VAL A 73 0.83 9.51 -0.13
CA VAL A 73 1.97 10.42 -0.22
C VAL A 73 3.27 9.74 0.20
N PRO A 74 4.43 10.21 -0.32
CA PRO A 74 5.73 9.71 0.12
C PRO A 74 6.02 9.93 1.61
N GLY A 75 5.52 11.02 2.19
CA GLY A 75 5.75 11.31 3.59
C GLY A 75 5.02 12.55 4.08
N ALA A 76 4.50 12.46 5.31
CA ALA A 76 4.03 13.62 6.05
C ALA A 76 5.14 14.69 6.17
N PHE A 77 4.74 15.96 6.25
CA PHE A 77 5.63 17.13 6.35
C PHE A 77 6.59 17.39 5.17
N THR A 78 6.58 16.57 4.11
CA THR A 78 7.41 16.82 2.93
C THR A 78 6.82 17.95 2.07
N PRO A 79 7.64 18.79 1.39
CA PRO A 79 7.17 20.04 0.79
C PRO A 79 6.00 19.90 -0.18
N GLY A 80 6.07 18.97 -1.14
CA GLY A 80 5.00 18.77 -2.12
C GLY A 80 3.70 18.23 -1.51
N CYS A 81 3.83 17.41 -0.47
CA CYS A 81 2.67 16.84 0.23
C CYS A 81 1.96 17.91 1.07
N SER A 82 2.72 18.73 1.80
CA SER A 82 2.19 19.76 2.70
C SER A 82 1.74 21.04 2.00
N LYS A 83 2.35 21.42 0.87
CA LYS A 83 2.02 22.67 0.17
C LYS A 83 0.95 22.51 -0.90
N THR A 84 0.81 21.30 -1.46
CA THR A 84 -0.03 21.08 -2.66
C THR A 84 -0.99 19.93 -2.46
N HIS A 85 -0.50 18.70 -2.27
CA HIS A 85 -1.35 17.51 -2.42
C HIS A 85 -2.45 17.42 -1.35
N LEU A 86 -2.09 17.42 -0.06
CA LEU A 86 -3.06 17.35 1.03
C LEU A 86 -3.97 18.60 1.07
N PRO A 87 -3.45 19.85 1.00
CA PRO A 87 -4.32 21.03 0.96
C PRO A 87 -5.33 21.05 -0.18
N GLY A 88 -4.97 20.54 -1.38
CA GLY A 88 -5.91 20.42 -2.50
C GLY A 88 -7.15 19.62 -2.14
N TYR A 89 -6.96 18.42 -1.56
CA TYR A 89 -8.07 17.58 -1.09
C TYR A 89 -8.84 18.20 0.08
N VAL A 90 -8.17 18.89 1.01
CA VAL A 90 -8.85 19.61 2.11
C VAL A 90 -9.74 20.73 1.58
N ASN A 91 -9.27 21.49 0.58
CA ASN A 91 -10.02 22.59 -0.03
C ASN A 91 -11.19 22.10 -0.87
N LYS A 92 -11.03 20.95 -1.55
CA LYS A 92 -12.04 20.32 -2.41
C LYS A 92 -12.99 19.37 -1.67
N ALA A 93 -12.80 19.15 -0.37
CA ALA A 93 -13.50 18.11 0.36
C ALA A 93 -15.04 18.21 0.25
N ASP A 94 -15.60 19.41 0.40
CA ASP A 94 -17.05 19.61 0.37
C ASP A 94 -17.63 19.37 -1.04
N GLU A 95 -16.92 19.83 -2.08
CA GLU A 95 -17.26 19.59 -3.49
C GLU A 95 -17.25 18.09 -3.81
N LEU A 96 -16.17 17.38 -3.48
CA LEU A 96 -16.04 15.94 -3.70
C LEU A 96 -17.12 15.15 -2.95
N LYS A 97 -17.42 15.54 -1.71
CA LYS A 97 -18.50 14.93 -0.92
C LYS A 97 -19.87 15.17 -1.55
N SER A 98 -20.14 16.37 -2.08
CA SER A 98 -21.39 16.65 -2.80
C SER A 98 -21.56 15.81 -4.08
N GLN A 99 -20.47 15.29 -4.63
CA GLN A 99 -20.46 14.37 -5.78
C GLN A 99 -20.62 12.89 -5.38
N GLY A 100 -20.99 12.62 -4.13
CA GLY A 100 -21.27 11.27 -3.63
C GLY A 100 -20.07 10.54 -3.03
N VAL A 101 -18.93 11.21 -2.86
CA VAL A 101 -17.79 10.65 -2.12
C VAL A 101 -18.13 10.61 -0.63
N GLY A 102 -18.16 9.42 -0.04
CA GLY A 102 -18.45 9.24 1.38
C GLY A 102 -17.26 9.59 2.28
N GLU A 103 -16.05 9.27 1.84
CA GLU A 103 -14.82 9.51 2.61
C GLU A 103 -13.66 9.91 1.70
N ILE A 104 -12.79 10.78 2.20
CA ILE A 104 -11.51 11.12 1.59
C ILE A 104 -10.41 10.73 2.59
N VAL A 105 -9.44 9.94 2.12
CA VAL A 105 -8.43 9.32 2.97
C VAL A 105 -7.04 9.66 2.42
N CYS A 106 -6.19 10.22 3.27
CA CYS A 106 -4.76 10.36 3.03
C CYS A 106 -4.01 9.20 3.71
N VAL A 107 -3.14 8.50 2.98
CA VAL A 107 -2.27 7.45 3.53
C VAL A 107 -0.79 7.83 3.37
N SER A 108 0.03 7.53 4.38
CA SER A 108 1.49 7.65 4.29
C SER A 108 2.19 6.55 5.06
N VAL A 109 3.40 6.18 4.62
CA VAL A 109 4.32 5.35 5.41
C VAL A 109 4.97 6.22 6.49
N ASN A 110 4.20 6.45 7.54
CA ASN A 110 4.56 7.14 8.78
C ASN A 110 3.80 6.46 9.92
N ASP A 111 4.20 6.69 11.17
CA ASP A 111 3.44 6.27 12.34
C ASP A 111 2.16 7.13 12.53
N PRO A 112 1.16 6.63 13.27
CA PRO A 112 -0.10 7.34 13.47
C PRO A 112 0.05 8.68 14.19
N PHE A 113 1.02 8.85 15.07
CA PHE A 113 1.21 10.12 15.79
C PHE A 113 1.67 11.23 14.85
N VAL A 114 2.60 10.92 13.96
CA VAL A 114 3.05 11.84 12.90
C VAL A 114 1.90 12.20 11.96
N MET A 115 1.10 11.22 11.54
CA MET A 115 -0.06 11.46 10.68
C MET A 115 -1.12 12.34 11.36
N ALA A 116 -1.37 12.14 12.65
CA ALA A 116 -2.30 12.95 13.44
C ALA A 116 -1.83 14.40 13.55
N ALA A 117 -0.57 14.62 13.91
CA ALA A 117 0.02 15.94 14.03
C ALA A 117 -0.02 16.69 12.69
N TRP A 118 0.33 16.01 11.59
CA TRP A 118 0.29 16.58 10.25
C TRP A 118 -1.14 16.94 9.82
N GLY A 119 -2.11 16.07 10.10
CA GLY A 119 -3.53 16.34 9.85
C GLY A 119 -4.03 17.58 10.60
N LYS A 120 -3.62 17.73 11.86
CA LYS A 120 -3.96 18.91 12.67
C LYS A 120 -3.41 20.20 12.07
N GLU A 121 -2.16 20.21 11.62
CA GLU A 121 -1.54 21.37 10.96
C GLU A 121 -2.31 21.79 9.70
N HIS A 122 -2.79 20.82 8.92
CA HIS A 122 -3.53 21.05 7.69
C HIS A 122 -5.05 21.11 7.85
N LYS A 123 -5.56 21.13 9.09
CA LYS A 123 -7.00 21.27 9.41
C LYS A 123 -7.86 20.23 8.69
N THR A 124 -7.43 18.97 8.71
CA THR A 124 -8.08 17.89 7.96
C THR A 124 -9.35 17.36 8.62
N SER A 125 -9.59 17.68 9.90
CA SER A 125 -10.75 17.20 10.67
C SER A 125 -12.08 17.44 9.94
N GLY A 126 -12.91 16.41 9.82
CA GLY A 126 -14.18 16.42 9.10
C GLY A 126 -14.06 16.45 7.57
N LYS A 127 -12.85 16.56 7.01
CA LYS A 127 -12.60 16.72 5.57
C LYS A 127 -11.83 15.54 4.98
N VAL A 128 -10.67 15.23 5.56
CA VAL A 128 -9.76 14.17 5.13
C VAL A 128 -9.32 13.36 6.35
N ARG A 129 -9.49 12.04 6.29
CA ARG A 129 -8.98 11.11 7.31
C ARG A 129 -7.51 10.83 7.06
N MET A 130 -6.72 10.80 8.13
CA MET A 130 -5.26 10.68 8.07
C MET A 130 -4.85 9.31 8.58
N LEU A 131 -4.53 8.39 7.67
CA LEU A 131 -4.21 7.01 8.02
C LEU A 131 -2.71 6.73 7.85
N ALA A 132 -2.13 6.12 8.87
CA ALA A 132 -0.77 5.64 8.89
C ALA A 132 -0.67 4.21 8.35
N ASP A 133 0.36 3.96 7.54
CA ASP A 133 0.82 2.64 7.08
C ASP A 133 2.27 2.39 7.55
N PRO A 134 2.53 2.21 8.87
CA PRO A 134 3.88 2.28 9.42
C PRO A 134 4.84 1.22 8.88
N SER A 135 4.32 0.05 8.47
CA SER A 135 5.09 -1.07 7.93
C SER A 135 5.12 -1.12 6.40
N ALA A 136 4.51 -0.11 5.74
CA ALA A 136 4.26 -0.07 4.31
C ALA A 136 3.44 -1.29 3.81
N ALA A 137 2.57 -1.85 4.66
CA ALA A 137 1.79 -3.04 4.34
C ALA A 137 0.83 -2.80 3.18
N LEU A 138 0.13 -1.67 3.17
CA LEU A 138 -0.74 -1.30 2.05
C LEU A 138 0.10 -1.00 0.80
N ALA A 139 1.13 -0.15 0.94
CA ALA A 139 1.95 0.25 -0.20
C ALA A 139 2.61 -0.97 -0.89
N LYS A 140 3.09 -1.94 -0.12
CA LYS A 140 3.65 -3.20 -0.65
C LYS A 140 2.58 -4.11 -1.25
N ALA A 141 1.42 -4.24 -0.61
CA ALA A 141 0.33 -5.08 -1.12
C ALA A 141 -0.23 -4.58 -2.46
N LEU A 142 -0.17 -3.28 -2.71
CA LEU A 142 -0.55 -2.67 -3.98
C LEU A 142 0.59 -2.67 -5.02
N ASP A 143 1.81 -3.06 -4.63
CA ASP A 143 3.06 -2.88 -5.39
C ASP A 143 3.28 -1.40 -5.81
N LEU A 144 2.95 -0.50 -4.88
CA LEU A 144 3.10 0.95 -4.98
C LEU A 144 4.08 1.50 -3.92
N SER A 145 4.94 0.66 -3.36
CA SER A 145 6.06 1.11 -2.53
C SER A 145 7.22 1.62 -3.38
N VAL A 146 8.03 2.53 -2.82
CA VAL A 146 9.26 3.05 -3.43
C VAL A 146 10.30 3.27 -2.33
N ASP A 147 11.56 2.97 -2.60
CA ASP A 147 12.64 3.29 -1.66
C ASP A 147 13.09 4.75 -1.86
N ILE A 148 13.03 5.55 -0.79
CA ILE A 148 13.49 6.93 -0.77
C ILE A 148 14.39 7.09 0.46
N ALA A 149 15.66 6.71 0.30
CA ALA A 149 16.64 6.68 1.41
C ALA A 149 16.70 7.98 2.25
N PRO A 150 16.64 9.20 1.68
CA PRO A 150 16.61 10.43 2.48
C PRO A 150 15.38 10.60 3.37
N LEU A 151 14.28 9.88 3.07
CA LEU A 151 13.09 9.81 3.90
C LEU A 151 13.11 8.58 4.83
N GLY A 152 14.23 7.89 4.99
CA GLY A 152 14.33 6.73 5.88
C GLY A 152 13.88 5.40 5.26
N GLY A 153 13.95 5.27 3.93
CA GLY A 153 13.80 4.00 3.23
C GLY A 153 12.46 3.85 2.52
N THR A 154 11.79 2.70 2.70
CA THR A 154 10.55 2.37 1.99
C THR A 154 9.43 3.34 2.33
N ARG A 155 8.89 4.00 1.30
CA ARG A 155 7.73 4.90 1.32
C ARG A 155 6.65 4.42 0.36
N SER A 156 5.52 5.14 0.34
CA SER A 156 4.53 4.99 -0.72
C SER A 156 4.91 5.87 -1.90
N LYS A 157 4.67 5.39 -3.13
CA LYS A 157 4.53 6.27 -4.28
C LYS A 157 3.36 7.23 -4.04
N ARG A 158 3.38 8.36 -4.73
CA ARG A 158 2.23 9.25 -4.80
C ARG A 158 1.24 8.72 -5.83
N TYR A 159 0.01 8.57 -5.39
CA TYR A 159 -1.09 8.17 -6.25
C TYR A 159 -2.41 8.61 -5.63
N SER A 160 -3.47 8.58 -6.44
CA SER A 160 -4.85 8.63 -5.97
C SER A 160 -5.66 7.51 -6.60
N MET A 161 -6.68 7.05 -5.90
CA MET A 161 -7.60 6.03 -6.38
C MET A 161 -9.00 6.28 -5.84
N VAL A 162 -9.99 5.78 -6.58
CA VAL A 162 -11.37 5.71 -6.12
C VAL A 162 -11.69 4.25 -5.85
N VAL A 163 -12.24 3.99 -4.67
CA VAL A 163 -12.64 2.67 -4.20
C VAL A 163 -14.13 2.69 -3.90
N GLU A 164 -14.88 1.80 -4.54
CA GLU A 164 -16.31 1.61 -4.35
C GLU A 164 -16.58 0.17 -3.95
N ASN A 165 -17.22 -0.05 -2.80
CA ASN A 165 -17.54 -1.39 -2.30
C ASN A 165 -16.32 -2.33 -2.29
N GLY A 166 -15.17 -1.81 -1.85
CA GLY A 166 -13.90 -2.54 -1.82
C GLY A 166 -13.26 -2.80 -3.18
N LYS A 167 -13.78 -2.24 -4.29
CA LYS A 167 -13.22 -2.36 -5.64
C LYS A 167 -12.62 -1.06 -6.12
N ILE A 168 -11.45 -1.12 -6.75
CA ILE A 168 -10.80 0.05 -7.33
C ILE A 168 -11.48 0.39 -8.65
N THR A 169 -12.08 1.57 -8.75
CA THR A 169 -12.79 2.04 -9.96
C THR A 169 -11.95 3.04 -10.76
N ALA A 170 -11.02 3.74 -10.11
CA ALA A 170 -10.02 4.60 -10.74
C ALA A 170 -8.69 4.49 -10.03
N LEU A 171 -7.58 4.59 -10.77
CA LEU A 171 -6.22 4.59 -10.24
C LEU A 171 -5.35 5.55 -11.05
N GLN A 172 -4.68 6.47 -10.36
CA GLN A 172 -3.80 7.49 -10.94
C GLN A 172 -2.49 7.50 -10.17
N VAL A 173 -1.46 6.87 -10.73
CA VAL A 173 -0.11 6.80 -10.14
C VAL A 173 0.77 7.82 -10.84
N GLU A 174 1.47 8.64 -10.06
CA GLU A 174 2.42 9.60 -10.63
C GLU A 174 3.51 8.85 -11.42
N PRO A 175 3.86 9.29 -12.65
CA PRO A 175 4.77 8.54 -13.52
C PRO A 175 6.16 8.27 -12.92
N ASP A 176 6.69 9.23 -12.15
CA ASP A 176 7.95 9.13 -11.42
C ASP A 176 7.76 8.64 -9.96
N GLY A 177 6.52 8.33 -9.58
CA GLY A 177 6.11 7.92 -8.24
C GLY A 177 6.11 9.02 -7.18
N THR A 178 6.49 10.27 -7.46
CA THR A 178 6.59 11.32 -6.43
C THR A 178 6.12 12.72 -6.86
N GLY A 179 5.93 12.93 -8.16
CA GLY A 179 5.50 14.16 -8.82
C GLY A 179 4.12 14.64 -8.39
N LEU A 180 3.63 15.74 -8.95
CA LEU A 180 2.36 16.37 -8.56
C LEU A 180 1.56 16.70 -9.82
N SER A 181 0.84 15.72 -10.35
CA SER A 181 0.09 15.86 -11.59
C SER A 181 -1.25 15.12 -11.51
N CYS A 182 -1.33 13.88 -12.00
CA CYS A 182 -2.56 13.11 -12.10
C CYS A 182 -3.15 12.71 -10.74
N SER A 183 -2.36 12.68 -9.66
CA SER A 183 -2.89 12.31 -8.35
C SER A 183 -3.59 13.45 -7.62
N LEU A 184 -3.51 14.69 -8.11
CA LEU A 184 -4.06 15.86 -7.43
C LEU A 184 -5.59 15.85 -7.38
N ALA A 185 -6.17 16.59 -6.44
CA ALA A 185 -7.61 16.65 -6.24
C ALA A 185 -8.35 17.17 -7.49
N GLU A 186 -7.75 18.09 -8.24
CA GLU A 186 -8.29 18.65 -9.48
C GLU A 186 -8.31 17.64 -10.64
N ALA A 187 -7.46 16.61 -10.57
CA ALA A 187 -7.33 15.57 -11.60
C ALA A 187 -8.07 14.27 -11.23
N ILE A 188 -8.71 14.21 -10.05
CA ILE A 188 -9.38 12.99 -9.59
C ILE A 188 -10.53 12.61 -10.53
N LYS A 189 -10.61 11.32 -10.86
CA LYS A 189 -11.65 10.74 -11.71
C LYS A 189 -12.59 9.93 -10.81
N LEU A 190 -13.79 10.46 -10.58
CA LEU A 190 -14.83 9.84 -9.74
C LEU A 190 -15.64 8.78 -10.47
#